data_AF-A0A368GIE6-F1
#
_entry.id   AF-A0A368GIE6-F1
#
_cell.length_a   1.000
_cell.length_b   1.000
_cell.length_c   1.000
_cell.angle_alpha   90.00
_cell.angle_beta   90.00
_cell.angle_gamma   90.00
#
_symmetry.space_group_name_H-M   'P 1'
#
loop_
_entity.id
_entity.type
_entity.pdbx_description
1 polymer ?
#
loop_
_entity_poly.entity_id
_entity_poly.type
_entity_poly.pdbx_seq_one_letter_code
_entity_poly.pdbx_strand_id
1 'polypeptide(L)'
;MIPPCSPVHVSRFSLACALRCGHSFCELCLDEAVNSDDRCPECRQPTHGVCIPNLRLNDCIYGIVKRVENALIEYNRREAQNQAALSIQKQARVILFSVLYNAKKPLTSEEIEEEWK
;
A
#
# COMPACT_ATOMS: atom_id res chain seq x y z
N MET A 1 6.83 3.44 12.16
CA MET A 1 5.42 3.09 11.90
C MET A 1 4.74 4.26 11.22
N ILE A 2 4.39 4.13 9.95
CA ILE A 2 3.49 5.09 9.27
C ILE A 2 2.08 4.77 9.78
N PRO A 3 1.33 5.72 10.37
CA PRO A 3 -0.01 5.42 10.85
C PRO A 3 -0.88 5.01 9.65
N PRO A 4 -1.60 3.88 9.72
CA PRO A 4 -2.48 3.46 8.63
C PRO A 4 -3.46 4.58 8.34
N CYS A 5 -3.65 4.91 7.07
CA CYS A 5 -4.67 5.87 6.68
C CYS A 5 -6.03 5.27 7.04
N SER A 6 -6.57 5.65 8.20
CA SER A 6 -7.91 5.29 8.62
C SER A 6 -8.93 5.85 7.60
N PRO A 7 -10.00 5.10 7.25
CA PRO A 7 -11.05 5.59 6.35
C PRO A 7 -11.71 6.89 6.82
N VAL A 8 -11.56 7.23 8.11
CA VAL A 8 -12.05 8.45 8.73
C VAL A 8 -11.34 9.70 8.18
N HIS A 9 -10.15 9.57 7.56
CA HIS A 9 -9.36 10.68 7.03
C HIS A 9 -9.14 10.56 5.51
N VAL A 10 -10.24 10.57 4.74
CA VAL A 10 -10.23 10.48 3.27
C VAL A 10 -9.32 11.54 2.60
N SER A 11 -9.13 12.71 3.22
CA SER A 11 -8.22 13.78 2.74
C SER A 11 -6.73 13.42 2.79
N ARG A 12 -6.37 12.30 3.41
CA ARG A 12 -5.00 11.76 3.45
C ARG A 12 -4.75 10.69 2.38
N PHE A 13 -5.78 10.26 1.66
CA PHE A 13 -5.61 9.33 0.56
C PHE A 13 -4.90 10.08 -0.57
N SER A 14 -3.74 9.60 -1.00
CA SER A 14 -3.08 10.07 -2.23
C SER A 14 -3.50 9.23 -3.44
N LEU A 15 -3.74 7.93 -3.26
CA LEU A 15 -4.24 7.03 -4.30
C LEU A 15 -5.11 5.95 -3.65
N ALA A 16 -6.42 6.02 -3.85
CA ALA A 16 -7.38 5.11 -3.27
C ALA A 16 -7.50 3.82 -4.09
N CYS A 17 -7.45 2.69 -3.38
CA CYS A 17 -7.71 1.35 -3.89
C CYS A 17 -8.85 0.73 -3.07
N ALA A 18 -9.78 0.07 -3.74
CA ALA A 18 -10.88 -0.67 -3.15
C ALA A 18 -10.57 -2.17 -3.12
N LEU A 19 -10.98 -2.80 -2.02
CA LEU A 19 -11.10 -4.26 -1.92
C LEU A 19 -12.47 -4.72 -2.43
N ARG A 20 -12.62 -6.02 -2.68
CA ARG A 20 -13.91 -6.63 -3.10
C ARG A 20 -15.05 -6.40 -2.11
N CYS A 21 -14.74 -6.23 -0.83
CA CYS A 21 -15.72 -5.88 0.20
C CYS A 21 -16.21 -4.43 0.14
N GLY A 22 -15.69 -3.60 -0.78
CA GLY A 22 -16.08 -2.21 -0.99
C GLY A 22 -15.29 -1.19 -0.16
N HIS A 23 -14.53 -1.62 0.85
CA HIS A 23 -13.68 -0.71 1.64
C HIS A 23 -12.49 -0.21 0.81
N SER A 24 -12.23 1.09 0.91
CA SER A 24 -11.15 1.76 0.18
C SER A 24 -10.08 2.29 1.14
N PHE A 25 -8.82 2.19 0.72
CA PHE A 25 -7.64 2.61 1.46
C PHE A 25 -6.62 3.24 0.51
N CYS A 26 -5.59 3.90 1.05
CA CYS A 26 -4.46 4.31 0.24
C CYS A 26 -3.69 3.09 -0.32
N GLU A 27 -3.14 3.15 -1.54
CA GLU A 27 -2.45 2.02 -2.18
C GLU A 27 -1.33 1.45 -1.28
N LEU A 28 -0.47 2.33 -0.74
CA LEU A 28 0.62 1.94 0.17
C LEU A 28 0.09 1.25 1.43
N CYS A 29 -0.95 1.82 2.05
CA CYS A 29 -1.56 1.30 3.28
C CYS A 29 -2.16 -0.08 3.05
N LEU A 30 -2.81 -0.25 1.89
CA LEU A 30 -3.43 -1.50 1.52
C LEU A 30 -2.37 -2.55 1.24
N ASP A 31 -1.31 -2.19 0.51
CA ASP A 31 -0.18 -3.05 0.23
C ASP A 31 0.48 -3.55 1.52
N GLU A 32 0.74 -2.70 2.51
CA GLU A 32 1.28 -3.12 3.81
C GLU A 32 0.33 -4.06 4.57
N ALA A 33 -0.96 -3.74 4.59
CA ALA A 33 -1.95 -4.51 5.33
C ALA A 33 -2.16 -5.91 4.73
N VAL A 34 -2.40 -6.01 3.41
CA VAL A 34 -2.72 -7.29 2.76
C VAL A 34 -1.55 -8.25 2.69
N ASN A 35 -0.32 -7.74 2.74
CA ASN A 35 0.89 -8.57 2.82
C ASN A 35 1.20 -9.02 4.26
N SER A 36 0.53 -8.45 5.26
CA SER A 36 0.64 -8.88 6.67
C SER A 36 -0.51 -9.82 7.07
N ASP A 37 -1.72 -9.55 6.59
CA ASP A 37 -2.94 -10.31 6.85
C ASP A 37 -3.82 -10.24 5.60
N ASP A 38 -4.26 -11.38 5.07
CA ASP A 38 -5.01 -11.47 3.81
C ASP A 38 -6.47 -10.99 3.92
N ARG A 39 -6.85 -10.41 5.07
CA ARG A 39 -8.19 -9.90 5.37
C ARG A 39 -8.27 -8.37 5.30
N CYS A 40 -9.47 -7.88 5.00
CA CYS A 40 -9.76 -6.45 5.02
C CYS A 40 -9.53 -5.85 6.42
N PRO A 41 -8.78 -4.74 6.55
CA PRO A 41 -8.54 -4.10 7.86
C PRO A 41 -9.81 -3.68 8.61
N GLU A 42 -10.89 -3.39 7.88
CA GLU A 42 -12.14 -2.90 8.45
C GLU A 42 -13.12 -4.03 8.76
N CYS A 43 -13.50 -4.82 7.76
CA CYS A 43 -14.55 -5.85 7.92
C CYS A 43 -14.01 -7.27 8.10
N ARG A 44 -12.69 -7.47 8.04
CA ARG A 44 -12.01 -8.76 8.19
C ARG A 44 -12.42 -9.83 7.17
N GLN A 45 -13.13 -9.44 6.11
CA GLN A 45 -13.44 -10.32 4.99
C GLN A 45 -12.16 -10.63 4.19
N PRO A 46 -11.98 -11.86 3.71
CA PRO A 46 -10.85 -12.22 2.85
C PRO A 46 -10.77 -11.30 1.62
N THR A 47 -9.57 -10.79 1.33
CA THR A 47 -9.34 -9.87 0.22
C THR A 47 -9.19 -10.58 -1.12
N HIS A 48 -8.79 -11.86 -1.10
CA HIS A 48 -8.40 -12.66 -2.27
C HIS A 48 -7.33 -11.97 -3.15
N GLY A 49 -6.52 -11.06 -2.56
CA GLY A 49 -5.37 -10.44 -3.22
C GLY A 49 -5.67 -9.47 -4.36
N VAL A 50 -6.93 -9.04 -4.55
CA VAL A 50 -7.29 -8.10 -5.62
C VAL A 50 -7.51 -6.69 -5.07
N CYS A 51 -6.56 -5.81 -5.35
CA CYS A 51 -6.67 -4.37 -5.10
C CYS A 51 -7.07 -3.65 -6.40
N ILE A 52 -8.20 -2.93 -6.38
CA ILE A 52 -8.75 -2.27 -7.56
C ILE A 52 -8.62 -0.75 -7.38
N PRO A 53 -7.96 0.00 -8.28
CA PRO A 53 -7.93 1.46 -8.20
C PRO A 53 -9.34 2.05 -8.19
N ASN A 54 -9.64 2.90 -7.21
CA ASN A 54 -10.93 3.58 -7.10
C ASN A 54 -10.84 4.96 -7.78
N LEU A 55 -10.91 4.98 -9.10
CA LEU A 55 -10.74 6.20 -9.91
C LEU A 55 -11.72 7.30 -9.54
N ARG A 56 -13.00 6.96 -9.28
CA ARG A 56 -14.02 7.95 -8.88
C ARG A 56 -13.69 8.60 -7.55
N LEU A 57 -13.26 7.82 -6.56
CA LEU A 57 -12.85 8.36 -5.27
C LEU A 57 -11.59 9.22 -5.42
N ASN A 58 -10.64 8.83 -6.25
CA ASN A 58 -9.45 9.63 -6.56
C ASN A 58 -9.81 10.98 -7.15
N ASP A 59 -10.73 11.02 -8.13
CA ASP A 59 -11.22 12.27 -8.72
C ASP A 59 -11.89 13.16 -7.66
N CYS A 60 -12.70 12.58 -6.77
CA CYS A 60 -13.32 13.31 -5.67
C CYS A 60 -12.27 13.89 -4.71
N ILE A 61 -11.30 13.09 -4.29
CA ILE A 61 -10.21 13.53 -3.40
C ILE A 61 -9.44 14.67 -4.05
N TYR A 62 -9.00 14.50 -5.31
CA TYR A 62 -8.28 15.51 -6.05
C TYR A 62 -9.09 16.81 -6.17
N GLY A 63 -10.39 16.70 -6.48
CA GLY A 63 -11.31 17.83 -6.55
C GLY A 63 -11.49 18.58 -5.23
N ILE A 64 -11.46 17.88 -4.08
CA ILE A 64 -11.51 18.48 -2.75
C ILE A 64 -10.18 19.17 -2.43
N VAL A 65 -9.08 18.47 -2.62
CA VAL A 65 -7.72 18.95 -2.32
C VAL A 65 -7.37 20.18 -3.14
N LYS A 66 -7.73 20.21 -4.43
CA LYS A 66 -7.46 21.33 -5.33
C LYS A 66 -8.11 22.65 -4.88
N ARG A 67 -9.19 22.59 -4.09
CA ARG A 67 -9.92 23.78 -3.61
C ARG A 67 -9.29 24.42 -2.37
N VAL A 68 -8.38 23.72 -1.70
CA VAL A 68 -7.73 24.19 -0.48
C VAL A 68 -6.32 24.66 -0.80
N GLU A 69 -6.02 25.89 -0.43
CA GLU A 69 -4.69 26.49 -0.63
C GLU A 69 -3.61 25.64 0.07
N ASN A 70 -2.46 25.45 -0.59
CA ASN A 70 -1.33 24.61 -0.15
C ASN A 70 -1.62 23.09 0.02
N ALA A 71 -2.88 22.65 0.08
CA ALA A 71 -3.22 21.24 0.22
C ALA A 71 -2.81 20.40 -1.01
N LEU A 72 -2.87 20.99 -2.21
CA LEU A 72 -2.46 20.32 -3.45
C LEU A 72 -0.95 20.02 -3.47
N ILE A 73 -0.12 20.93 -2.98
CA ILE A 73 1.33 20.74 -2.89
C ILE A 73 1.63 19.57 -1.95
N GLU A 74 1.01 19.57 -0.78
CA GLU A 74 1.18 18.51 0.21
C GLU A 74 0.64 17.16 -0.29
N TYR A 75 -0.48 17.15 -1.00
CA TYR A 75 -1.01 15.95 -1.64
C TYR A 75 -0.02 15.37 -2.65
N ASN A 76 0.49 16.17 -3.59
CA ASN A 76 1.44 15.72 -4.61
C ASN A 76 2.75 15.20 -3.97
N ARG A 77 3.22 15.88 -2.92
CA ARG A 77 4.39 15.45 -2.14
C ARG A 77 4.17 14.07 -1.52
N ARG A 78 3.02 13.85 -0.88
CA ARG A 78 2.66 12.55 -0.27
C ARG A 78 2.48 11.46 -1.32
N GLU A 79 1.86 11.77 -2.47
CA GLU A 79 1.71 10.83 -3.57
C GLU A 79 3.08 10.34 -4.08
N ALA A 80 4.01 11.27 -4.35
CA ALA A 80 5.36 10.94 -4.78
C ALA A 80 6.12 10.09 -3.74
N GLN A 81 6.03 10.44 -2.46
CA GLN A 81 6.65 9.66 -1.38
C GLN A 81 6.07 8.26 -1.27
N ASN A 82 4.74 8.13 -1.34
CA ASN A 82 4.07 6.84 -1.26
C ASN A 82 4.41 5.95 -2.46
N GLN A 83 4.49 6.53 -3.67
CA GLN A 83 4.90 5.79 -4.87
C GLN A 83 6.35 5.32 -4.79
N ALA A 84 7.26 6.16 -4.30
CA ALA A 84 8.64 5.77 -4.08
C ALA A 84 8.76 4.62 -3.07
N ALA A 85 8.06 4.71 -1.93
CA ALA A 85 8.05 3.66 -0.91
C ALA A 85 7.46 2.34 -1.44
N LEU A 86 6.34 2.43 -2.17
CA LEU A 86 5.68 1.27 -2.75
C LEU A 86 6.56 0.57 -3.80
N SER A 87 7.27 1.34 -4.62
CA SER A 87 8.22 0.79 -5.60
C SER A 87 9.32 -0.03 -4.91
N ILE A 88 9.91 0.51 -3.85
CA ILE A 88 10.94 -0.17 -3.04
C ILE A 88 10.36 -1.46 -2.42
N GLN A 89 9.17 -1.40 -1.81
CA GLN A 89 8.53 -2.56 -1.20
C GLN A 89 8.23 -3.67 -2.23
N LYS A 90 7.72 -3.30 -3.42
CA LYS A 90 7.46 -4.25 -4.51
C LYS A 90 8.75 -4.91 -5.00
N GLN A 91 9.82 -4.14 -5.20
CA GLN A 91 11.12 -4.69 -5.60
C GLN A 91 11.70 -5.63 -4.55
N ALA A 92 11.67 -5.23 -3.27
CA ALA A 92 12.12 -6.06 -2.15
C ALA A 92 11.36 -7.39 -2.10
N ARG A 93 10.03 -7.38 -2.30
CA ARG A 93 9.22 -8.61 -2.34
C ARG A 93 9.58 -9.53 -3.51
N VAL A 94 9.84 -8.98 -4.71
CA VAL A 94 10.24 -9.80 -5.87
C VAL A 94 11.59 -10.47 -5.61
N ILE A 95 12.54 -9.75 -5.04
CA ILE A 95 13.85 -10.28 -4.67
C ILE A 95 13.68 -11.37 -3.60
N LEU A 96 12.97 -11.06 -2.51
CA LEU A 96 12.73 -12.01 -1.42
C LEU A 96 12.04 -13.29 -1.93
N PHE A 97 11.02 -13.15 -2.77
CA PHE A 97 10.36 -14.30 -3.40
C PHE A 97 11.35 -15.12 -4.23
N SER A 98 12.22 -14.47 -5.00
CA SER A 98 13.23 -15.14 -5.83
C SER A 98 14.24 -15.92 -4.98
N VAL A 99 14.70 -15.35 -3.86
CA VAL A 99 15.60 -16.02 -2.91
C VAL A 99 14.91 -17.24 -2.30
N LEU A 100 13.71 -17.04 -1.75
CA LEU A 100 12.96 -18.10 -1.10
C LEU A 100 12.55 -19.23 -2.05
N TYR A 101 12.17 -18.90 -3.29
CA TYR A 101 11.77 -19.87 -4.31
C TYR A 101 12.94 -20.74 -4.78
N ASN A 102 14.14 -20.16 -4.89
CA ASN A 102 15.33 -20.89 -5.33
C ASN A 102 16.03 -21.64 -4.17
N ALA A 103 15.65 -21.37 -2.92
CA ALA A 103 16.22 -22.03 -1.77
C ALA A 103 15.86 -23.53 -1.76
N LYS A 104 16.89 -24.40 -1.74
CA LYS A 104 16.71 -25.86 -1.68
C LYS A 104 16.32 -26.36 -0.29
N LYS A 105 16.37 -25.48 0.71
CA LYS A 105 16.02 -25.71 2.10
C LYS A 105 15.36 -24.43 2.65
N PRO A 106 14.54 -24.52 3.72
CA PRO A 106 14.11 -23.33 4.44
C PRO A 106 15.33 -22.53 4.91
N LEU A 107 15.30 -21.21 4.71
CA LEU A 107 16.35 -20.29 5.14
C LEU A 107 16.01 -19.68 6.51
N THR A 108 17.01 -19.45 7.35
CA THR A 108 16.85 -18.61 8.55
C THR A 108 16.85 -17.13 8.18
N SER A 109 16.38 -16.26 9.09
CA SER A 109 16.45 -14.81 8.88
C SER A 109 17.89 -14.31 8.68
N GLU A 110 18.88 -14.93 9.34
CA GLU A 110 20.30 -14.57 9.17
C GLU A 110 20.82 -14.93 7.78
N GLU A 111 20.45 -16.10 7.25
CA GLU A 111 20.83 -16.53 5.90
C GLU A 111 20.21 -15.61 4.82
N ILE A 112 18.99 -15.11 5.06
CA ILE A 112 18.34 -14.14 4.17
C ILE A 112 19.06 -12.79 4.19
N GLU A 113 19.54 -12.35 5.36
CA GLU A 113 20.27 -11.09 5.50
C GLU A 113 21.67 -11.13 4.88
N GLU A 114 22.35 -12.29 4.91
CA GLU A 114 23.66 -12.47 4.26
C GLU A 114 23.58 -12.41 2.73
N GLU A 115 22.54 -12.99 2.13
CA GLU A 115 22.28 -12.89 0.68
C GLU A 115 21.93 -11.45 0.24
N TRP A 116 21.63 -10.55 1.18
CA TRP A 116 21.24 -9.17 0.93
C TRP A 116 22.37 -8.14 1.08
N LYS A 117 23.56 -8.56 1.53
CA LYS A 117 24.77 -7.74 1.63
C LYS A 117 25.58 -7.74 0.33
#